data_AF-A0A961KLS1-F1
#
_entry.id   AF-A0A961KLS1-F1
#
_cell.length_a   1.000
_cell.length_b   1.000
_cell.length_c   1.000
_cell.angle_alpha   90.00
_cell.angle_beta   90.00
_cell.angle_gamma   90.00
#
_symmetry.space_group_name_H-M   'P 1'
#
loop_
_entity.id
_entity.type
_entity.pdbx_description
1 polymer ?
#
loop_
_entity_poly.entity_id
_entity_poly.type
_entity_poly.pdbx_seq_one_letter_code
_entity_poly.pdbx_strand_id
1 'polypeptide(L)' 'MLGLDEVEGTAAAGLARDWARNVIAGAGNYGEIFDSYLGPGSSMKIDRGINRLWRDGGLMISPPFR' A
#
# COMPACT_ATOMS: atom_id res chain seq x y z
N MET A 1 -14.87 -3.04 6.04
CA MET A 1 -14.87 -1.69 5.42
C MET A 1 -13.45 -1.13 5.44
N LEU A 2 -12.98 -0.49 4.35
CA LEU A 2 -11.62 0.04 4.15
C LEU A 2 -10.96 0.60 5.44
N GLY A 3 -10.11 -0.22 6.05
CA GLY A 3 -9.27 0.15 7.20
C GLY A 3 -10.01 0.38 8.51
N LEU A 4 -11.22 -0.15 8.69
CA LEU A 4 -11.96 -0.14 9.98
C LEU A 4 -12.25 -1.55 10.51
N ASP A 5 -11.95 -2.56 9.71
CA ASP A 5 -12.03 -3.95 10.13
C ASP A 5 -10.90 -4.23 11.12
N GLU A 6 -11.21 -5.00 12.15
CA GLU A 6 -10.21 -5.44 13.09
C GLU A 6 -9.35 -6.51 12.40
N VAL A 7 -8.03 -6.29 12.43
CA VAL A 7 -7.06 -7.20 11.81
C VAL A 7 -6.28 -7.85 12.94
N GLU A 8 -6.16 -9.17 12.89
CA GLU A 8 -5.50 -9.90 13.96
C GLU A 8 -4.06 -9.38 14.19
N GLY A 9 -3.70 -9.19 15.46
CA GLY A 9 -2.37 -8.72 15.85
C GLY A 9 -2.14 -7.20 15.80
N THR A 10 -3.05 -6.39 15.23
CA THR A 10 -2.83 -4.93 15.17
C THR A 10 -2.90 -4.27 16.54
N ALA A 11 -3.79 -4.73 17.42
CA ALA A 11 -3.86 -4.24 18.80
C ALA A 11 -2.59 -4.59 19.60
N ALA A 12 -2.04 -5.80 19.42
CA ALA A 12 -0.78 -6.22 20.03
C ALA A 12 0.41 -5.41 19.50
N ALA A 13 0.33 -4.94 18.25
CA ALA A 13 1.30 -4.04 17.64
C ALA A 13 1.10 -2.56 18.03
N GLY A 14 0.12 -2.24 18.88
CA GLY A 14 -0.16 -0.87 19.33
C GLY A 14 -0.85 0.03 18.29
N LEU A 15 -1.44 -0.56 17.25
CA LEU A 15 -2.12 0.18 16.18
C LEU A 15 -3.61 0.39 16.51
N ALA A 16 -4.09 1.60 16.28
CA ALA A 16 -5.51 1.94 16.37
C ALA A 16 -6.32 1.23 15.28
N ARG A 17 -7.61 0.97 15.50
CA ARG A 17 -8.47 0.24 14.54
C ARG A 17 -8.54 0.90 13.15
N ASP A 18 -8.34 2.20 13.08
CA ASP A 18 -8.37 3.02 11.87
C ASP A 18 -6.98 3.27 11.24
N TRP A 19 -5.93 2.58 11.69
CA TRP A 19 -4.54 2.82 11.27
C TRP A 19 -4.39 2.79 9.74
N ALA A 20 -4.98 1.81 9.06
CA ALA A 20 -4.81 1.63 7.62
C ALA A 20 -5.47 2.77 6.84
N ARG A 21 -6.64 3.25 7.31
CA ARG A 21 -7.28 4.44 6.76
C ARG A 21 -6.37 5.65 6.91
N ASN A 22 -5.78 5.85 8.09
CA ASN A 22 -4.93 7.01 8.38
C ASN A 22 -3.65 6.99 7.54
N VAL A 23 -3.04 5.83 7.32
CA VAL A 23 -1.87 5.67 6.43
C VAL A 23 -2.22 6.02 4.99
N ILE A 24 -3.31 5.46 4.44
CA ILE A 24 -3.72 5.74 3.05
C ILE A 24 -4.09 7.22 2.89
N ALA A 25 -4.78 7.82 3.86
CA ALA A 25 -5.13 9.24 3.81
C ALA A 25 -3.91 10.17 3.88
N GLY A 26 -2.88 9.80 4.65
CA GLY A 26 -1.68 10.62 4.83
C GLY A 26 -0.63 10.45 3.74
N ALA A 27 -0.39 9.22 3.28
CA ALA A 27 0.71 8.89 2.38
C ALA A 27 0.26 8.35 1.01
N GLY A 28 -1.02 8.00 0.86
CA GLY A 28 -1.52 7.25 -0.29
C GLY A 28 -1.22 5.76 -0.20
N ASN A 29 -1.73 5.02 -1.17
CA ASN A 29 -1.41 3.61 -1.36
C ASN A 29 -0.08 3.43 -2.10
N TYR A 30 0.41 2.19 -2.14
CA TYR A 30 1.68 1.84 -2.79
C TYR A 30 1.84 2.41 -4.21
N GLY A 31 0.79 2.37 -5.02
CA GLY A 31 0.86 2.86 -6.39
C GLY A 31 1.01 4.37 -6.49
N GLU A 32 0.32 5.12 -5.63
CA GLU A 32 0.41 6.58 -5.55
C GLU A 32 1.81 7.01 -5.10
N ILE A 33 2.36 6.32 -4.09
CA ILE A 33 3.73 6.55 -3.61
C ILE A 33 4.74 6.22 -4.71
N PHE A 34 4.63 5.06 -5.38
CA PHE A 34 5.57 4.73 -6.45
C PHE A 34 5.53 5.77 -7.57
N ASP A 35 4.33 6.16 -8.02
CA ASP A 35 4.21 7.05 -9.16
C ASP A 35 4.72 8.46 -8.85
N SER A 36 4.53 8.95 -7.61
CA SER A 36 5.03 10.26 -7.18
C SER A 36 6.56 10.32 -7.04
N TYR A 37 7.21 9.26 -6.56
CA TYR A 37 8.65 9.29 -6.27
C TYR A 37 9.52 8.64 -7.34
N LEU A 38 9.04 7.61 -8.03
CA LEU A 38 9.82 6.81 -8.99
C LEU A 38 9.20 6.78 -10.38
N GLY A 39 7.87 6.78 -10.47
CA GLY A 39 7.13 6.53 -11.70
C GLY A 39 6.78 7.80 -12.50
N PRO A 40 5.64 7.81 -13.19
CA PRO A 40 5.26 8.87 -14.12
C PRO A 40 5.13 10.26 -13.50
N GLY A 41 4.92 10.36 -12.19
CA GLY A 41 4.86 11.62 -11.45
C GLY A 41 6.22 12.18 -11.05
N SER A 42 7.29 11.38 -11.10
CA SER A 42 8.63 11.80 -10.67
C SER A 42 9.55 12.17 -11.85
N SER A 43 10.73 12.73 -11.58
CA SER A 43 11.73 12.99 -12.63
C SER A 43 12.40 11.71 -13.15
N MET A 44 12.32 10.59 -12.42
CA MET A 44 12.98 9.34 -12.78
C MET A 44 12.22 8.56 -13.86
N LYS A 45 10.88 8.66 -13.90
CA LYS A 45 10.01 8.03 -14.92
C LYS A 45 10.27 6.52 -15.08
N ILE A 46 10.52 5.83 -13.97
CA ILE A 46 10.79 4.39 -13.95
C ILE A 46 9.49 3.62 -14.21
N ASP A 47 9.52 2.67 -15.15
CA ASP A 47 8.41 1.72 -15.33
C ASP A 47 8.29 0.81 -14.11
N ARG A 48 7.05 0.49 -13.71
CA ARG A 48 6.79 -0.35 -12.54
C ARG A 48 7.49 -1.71 -12.64
N GLY A 49 7.57 -2.32 -13.82
CA GLY A 49 8.24 -3.62 -14.02
C GLY A 49 7.79 -4.66 -13.00
N ILE A 50 8.77 -5.26 -12.30
CA ILE A 50 8.53 -6.25 -11.25
C ILE A 50 7.79 -5.69 -10.01
N ASN A 51 7.72 -4.37 -9.87
CA ASN A 51 6.98 -3.69 -8.79
C ASN A 51 5.48 -3.55 -9.07
N ARG A 52 4.96 -4.10 -10.19
CA ARG A 52 3.52 -4.25 -10.39
C ARG A 52 2.91 -5.23 -9.39
N LEU A 53 1.59 -5.17 -9.21
CA LEU A 53 0.88 -6.22 -8.50
C LEU A 53 1.05 -7.55 -9.22
N TRP A 54 1.02 -8.66 -8.48
CA TRP A 54 1.16 -10.00 -9.06
C TRP A 54 0.13 -10.30 -10.15
N ARG A 55 -1.12 -9.84 -9.97
CA ARG A 55 -2.20 -9.97 -10.96
C ARG A 55 -1.94 -9.20 -12.26
N ASP A 56 -1.06 -8.20 -12.19
CA ASP A 56 -0.65 -7.35 -13.31
C ASP A 56 0.75 -7.73 -13.82
N GLY A 57 1.21 -8.95 -13.54
CA GLY A 57 2.48 -9.49 -14.01
C GLY A 57 3.72 -8.98 -13.26
N GLY A 58 3.56 -8.44 -12.06
CA GLY A 58 4.67 -8.10 -11.17
C GLY A 58 4.85 -9.11 -10.02
N LEU A 59 5.57 -8.70 -8.99
CA LEU A 59 5.90 -9.53 -7.82
C LEU A 59 5.31 -8.98 -6.51
N MET A 60 4.62 -7.83 -6.55
CA MET A 60 4.03 -7.24 -5.36
C MET A 60 2.77 -8.01 -4.94
N ILE A 61 2.84 -8.65 -3.78
CA ILE A 61 1.76 -9.42 -3.16
C ILE A 61 1.53 -8.89 -1.74
N SER A 62 0.29 -8.54 -1.42
CA SER A 62 -0.13 -8.28 -0.04
C SER A 62 -0.85 -9.52 0.49
N PRO A 63 -0.40 -10.12 1.61
CA PRO A 63 -1.15 -11.17 2.27
C PRO A 63 -2.57 -10.68 2.63
N PRO A 64 -3.57 -11.56 2.63
CA PRO A 64 -4.90 -11.20 3.07
C PRO A 64 -4.88 -10.83 4.56
N PHE A 65 -5.26 -9.59 4.88
CA PHE A 65 -5.57 -9.18 6.24
C PHE A 65 -6.94 -9.74 6.62
N ARG A 66 -7.01 -10.48 7.72
CA ARG A 66 -8.22 -11.09 8.28
C ARG A 66 -8.29 -10.87 9.77
#